data_AF-A0A925SIX5-F1
#
_entry.id   AF-A0A925SIX5-F1
#
_cell.length_a   1.000
_cell.length_b   1.000
_cell.length_c   1.000
_cell.angle_alpha   90.00
_cell.angle_beta   90.00
_cell.angle_gamma   90.00
#
_symmetry.space_group_name_H-M   'P 1'
#
loop_
_entity.id
_entity.type
_entity.pdbx_description
1 polymer ?
#
loop_
_entity_poly.entity_id
_entity_poly.type
_entity_poly.pdbx_seq_one_letter_code
_entity_poly.pdbx_strand_id
1 'polypeptide(L)'
;MAIRSSKPSRKLSGHASHTQDSAAQGLPGVVLRPIKLTMLGAGSGFTPRLLNDVLHIPGNQGGVIALVDIDLSRLRTMHKLIVKLVAKLGQEKKWKVVASPDRTQVLSGTDYIVNCIEVS
;
A
#
# COMPACT_ATOMS: atom_id res chain seq x y z
N MET A 1 49.80 11.30 22.38
CA MET A 1 49.33 10.77 21.07
C MET A 1 48.09 9.92 21.33
N ALA A 2 46.89 10.49 21.19
CA ALA A 2 45.64 9.81 21.57
C ALA A 2 44.90 9.34 20.32
N ILE A 3 44.69 8.03 20.22
CA ILE A 3 44.02 7.36 19.10
C ILE A 3 42.52 7.56 19.27
N ARG A 4 41.89 8.38 18.40
CA ARG A 4 40.44 8.51 18.34
C ARG A 4 39.87 7.23 17.71
N SER A 5 39.24 6.39 18.52
CA SER A 5 38.37 5.31 18.04
C SER A 5 37.15 5.94 17.35
N SER A 6 37.03 5.73 16.04
CA SER A 6 35.83 6.08 15.28
C SER A 6 34.73 5.08 15.62
N LYS A 7 33.62 5.56 16.18
CA LYS A 7 32.41 4.74 16.33
C LYS A 7 31.92 4.31 14.93
N PRO A 8 31.54 3.04 14.73
CA PRO A 8 31.01 2.58 13.45
C PRO A 8 29.72 3.33 13.13
N SER A 9 29.62 3.88 11.90
CA SER A 9 28.41 4.56 11.45
C SER A 9 27.27 3.55 11.40
N ARG A 10 26.23 3.76 12.20
CA ARG A 10 25.00 2.96 12.13
C ARG A 10 24.41 3.20 10.74
N LYS A 11 24.40 2.19 9.86
CA LYS A 11 23.69 2.26 8.57
C LYS A 11 22.23 2.61 8.90
N LEU A 12 21.83 3.85 8.62
CA LEU A 12 20.43 4.26 8.63
C LEU A 12 19.75 3.46 7.52
N SER A 13 19.13 2.36 7.90
CA SER A 13 18.43 1.48 6.97
C SER A 13 17.10 2.17 6.62
N GLY A 14 17.03 2.78 5.43
CA GLY A 14 15.83 3.51 4.97
C GLY A 14 14.65 2.57 4.65
N HIS A 15 13.51 3.12 4.24
CA HIS A 15 12.26 2.39 3.96
C HIS A 15 12.45 1.14 3.08
N ALA A 16 13.35 1.19 2.09
CA ALA A 16 13.64 0.07 1.20
C ALA A 16 14.19 -1.17 1.93
N SER A 17 14.99 -0.98 2.99
CA SER A 17 15.61 -2.09 3.73
C SER A 17 14.61 -2.92 4.54
N HIS A 18 13.46 -2.34 4.84
CA HIS A 18 12.36 -2.99 5.57
C HIS A 18 11.32 -3.63 4.63
N THR A 19 11.50 -3.49 3.32
CA THR A 19 10.61 -4.10 2.31
C THR A 19 11.30 -5.33 1.72
N GLN A 20 10.86 -6.51 2.11
CA GLN A 20 11.46 -7.78 1.69
C GLN A 20 10.43 -8.66 0.98
N ASP A 21 10.90 -9.48 0.03
CA ASP A 21 10.07 -10.47 -0.66
C ASP A 21 9.71 -11.61 0.28
N SER A 22 8.47 -12.11 0.14
CA SER A 22 8.06 -13.31 0.86
C SER A 22 8.70 -14.52 0.21
N ALA A 23 9.34 -15.37 1.02
CA ALA A 23 9.83 -16.68 0.55
C ALA A 23 8.68 -17.68 0.34
N ALA A 24 7.53 -17.47 0.99
CA ALA A 24 6.36 -18.34 0.90
C ALA A 24 5.34 -17.79 -0.11
N GLN A 25 4.74 -18.70 -0.88
CA GLN A 25 3.54 -18.41 -1.66
C GLN A 25 2.31 -18.45 -0.75
N GLY A 26 1.29 -17.65 -1.09
CA GLY A 26 0.12 -17.39 -0.24
C GLY A 26 -0.63 -18.64 0.25
N LEU A 27 -1.56 -18.45 1.19
CA LEU A 27 -2.35 -19.54 1.75
C LEU A 27 -3.28 -20.16 0.70
N PRO A 28 -3.56 -21.48 0.79
CA PRO A 28 -4.55 -22.11 -0.08
C PRO A 28 -5.94 -21.52 0.17
N GLY A 29 -6.72 -21.30 -0.90
CA GLY A 29 -8.09 -20.79 -0.81
C GLY A 29 -8.54 -20.05 -2.07
N VAL A 30 -9.80 -19.58 -2.04
CA VAL A 30 -10.41 -18.78 -3.09
C VAL A 30 -10.97 -17.48 -2.53
N VAL A 31 -10.86 -16.40 -3.29
CA VAL A 31 -11.51 -15.13 -2.95
C VAL A 31 -12.98 -15.21 -3.36
N LEU A 32 -13.90 -15.21 -2.39
CA LEU A 32 -15.32 -15.51 -2.61
C LEU A 32 -16.19 -14.30 -2.98
N ARG A 33 -15.69 -13.09 -2.73
CA ARG A 33 -16.48 -11.86 -2.88
C ARG A 33 -15.58 -10.66 -3.17
N PRO A 34 -16.13 -9.58 -3.74
CA PRO A 34 -15.43 -8.30 -3.79
C PRO A 34 -15.07 -7.83 -2.38
N ILE A 35 -13.94 -7.12 -2.26
CA ILE A 35 -13.47 -6.57 -0.99
C ILE A 35 -13.24 -5.06 -1.08
N LYS A 36 -13.44 -4.36 0.04
CA LYS A 36 -12.99 -2.99 0.23
C LYS A 36 -11.74 -2.94 1.11
N LEU A 37 -10.62 -2.59 0.49
CA LEU A 37 -9.32 -2.42 1.13
C LEU A 37 -9.01 -0.94 1.30
N THR A 38 -8.82 -0.48 2.53
CA THR A 38 -8.45 0.91 2.83
C THR A 38 -6.99 1.01 3.26
N MET A 39 -6.23 1.84 2.55
CA MET A 39 -4.87 2.20 2.87
C MET A 39 -4.88 3.52 3.66
N LEU A 40 -4.58 3.47 4.96
CA LEU A 40 -4.35 4.67 5.76
C LEU A 40 -2.86 5.03 5.71
N GLY A 41 -2.53 6.29 5.40
CA GLY A 41 -1.16 6.67 5.06
C GLY A 41 -0.78 6.19 3.64
N ALA A 42 -1.73 6.30 2.70
CA ALA A 42 -1.58 5.79 1.34
C ALA A 42 -0.40 6.41 0.58
N GLY A 43 0.08 7.59 0.97
CA GLY A 43 1.27 8.23 0.44
C GLY A 43 2.58 7.50 0.75
N SER A 44 2.55 6.38 1.47
CA SER A 44 3.70 5.50 1.71
C SER A 44 4.21 4.85 0.42
N GLY A 45 5.53 4.70 0.29
CA GLY A 45 6.15 3.92 -0.80
C GLY A 45 5.81 2.42 -0.76
N PHE A 46 5.24 1.93 0.34
CA PHE A 46 4.79 0.55 0.47
C PHE A 46 3.46 0.26 -0.25
N THR A 47 2.59 1.28 -0.38
CA THR A 47 1.25 1.17 -0.98
C THR A 47 1.23 0.46 -2.35
N PRO A 48 2.03 0.85 -3.36
CA PRO A 48 1.99 0.22 -4.66
C PRO A 48 2.43 -1.25 -4.63
N ARG A 49 3.35 -1.61 -3.74
CA ARG A 49 3.83 -2.99 -3.62
C ARG A 49 2.72 -3.89 -3.07
N LEU A 50 2.09 -3.49 -1.97
CA LEU A 50 1.01 -4.27 -1.39
C LEU A 50 -0.18 -4.39 -2.34
N LEU A 51 -0.58 -3.30 -3.00
CA LEU A 51 -1.69 -3.35 -3.94
C LEU A 51 -1.34 -4.17 -5.19
N ASN A 52 -0.09 -4.18 -5.63
CA ASN A 52 0.35 -5.09 -6.69
C ASN A 52 0.13 -6.55 -6.27
N ASP A 53 0.49 -6.93 -5.04
CA ASP A 53 0.27 -8.30 -4.55
C ASP A 53 -1.23 -8.64 -4.48
N VAL A 54 -2.06 -7.73 -3.98
CA VAL A 54 -3.53 -7.91 -3.90
C VAL A 54 -4.15 -8.13 -5.29
N LEU A 55 -3.75 -7.32 -6.28
CA LEU A 55 -4.27 -7.42 -7.65
C LEU A 55 -3.84 -8.72 -8.34
N HIS A 56 -2.72 -9.33 -7.91
CA HIS A 56 -2.23 -10.60 -8.43
C HIS A 56 -2.77 -11.82 -7.66
N ILE A 57 -3.63 -11.64 -6.65
CA ILE A 57 -4.29 -12.77 -5.99
C ILE A 57 -5.10 -13.55 -7.04
N PRO A 58 -4.81 -14.84 -7.27
CA PRO A 58 -5.54 -15.66 -8.23
C PRO A 58 -7.03 -15.71 -7.88
N GLY A 59 -7.88 -15.52 -8.89
CA GLY A 59 -9.33 -15.57 -8.70
C GLY A 59 -9.92 -14.40 -7.91
N ASN A 60 -9.20 -13.28 -7.74
CA ASN A 60 -9.77 -12.11 -7.06
C ASN A 60 -11.06 -11.62 -7.75
N GLN A 61 -12.02 -11.22 -6.92
CA GLN A 61 -13.36 -10.79 -7.36
C GLN A 61 -13.48 -9.28 -7.52
N GLY A 62 -12.37 -8.53 -7.46
CA GLY A 62 -12.40 -7.08 -7.52
C GLY A 62 -12.83 -6.41 -6.22
N GLY A 63 -13.29 -5.17 -6.35
CA GLY A 63 -13.84 -4.39 -5.24
C GLY A 63 -13.36 -2.95 -5.25
N VAL A 64 -13.05 -2.42 -4.07
CA VAL A 64 -12.70 -1.01 -3.87
C VAL A 64 -11.35 -0.90 -3.17
N ILE A 65 -10.44 -0.14 -3.77
CA ILE A 65 -9.22 0.34 -3.14
C ILE A 65 -9.49 1.78 -2.69
N ALA A 66 -9.48 2.01 -1.37
CA ALA A 66 -9.63 3.34 -0.79
C ALA A 66 -8.28 3.85 -0.29
N LEU A 67 -7.83 4.99 -0.81
CA LEU A 67 -6.58 5.63 -0.45
C LEU A 67 -6.87 6.81 0.47
N VAL A 68 -6.23 6.83 1.64
CA VAL A 68 -6.35 7.93 2.60
C VAL A 68 -4.98 8.44 2.97
N ASP A 69 -4.77 9.73 2.77
CA ASP A 69 -3.59 10.43 3.26
C ASP A 69 -3.91 11.91 3.47
N ILE A 70 -3.46 12.49 4.58
CA ILE A 70 -3.67 13.91 4.88
C ILE A 70 -2.80 14.82 4.01
N ASP A 71 -1.70 14.30 3.48
CA ASP A 71 -0.88 15.00 2.49
C ASP A 71 -1.50 14.82 1.10
N LEU A 72 -2.14 15.90 0.61
CA LEU A 72 -2.83 15.92 -0.68
C LEU A 72 -1.91 15.66 -1.88
N SER A 73 -0.63 16.08 -1.80
CA SER A 73 0.32 15.89 -2.89
C SER A 73 0.70 14.41 -3.02
N ARG A 74 1.01 13.78 -1.88
CA ARG A 74 1.29 12.35 -1.79
C ARG A 74 0.05 11.53 -2.19
N LEU A 75 -1.13 11.89 -1.70
CA LEU A 75 -2.39 11.25 -2.04
C LEU A 75 -2.67 11.29 -3.55
N ARG A 76 -2.55 12.47 -4.17
CA ARG A 76 -2.80 12.65 -5.61
C ARG A 76 -1.82 11.84 -6.45
N THR A 77 -0.55 11.82 -6.06
CA THR A 77 0.49 11.04 -6.74
C THR A 77 0.19 9.55 -6.64
N MET A 78 -0.14 9.07 -5.44
CA MET A 78 -0.46 7.67 -5.23
C MET A 78 -1.74 7.26 -5.98
N HIS A 79 -2.78 8.07 -5.94
CA HIS A 79 -4.02 7.78 -6.66
C HIS A 79 -3.79 7.58 -8.15
N LYS A 80 -3.01 8.47 -8.80
CA LYS A 80 -2.63 8.31 -10.20
C LYS A 80 -1.83 7.04 -10.45
N LEU A 81 -0.89 6.71 -9.55
CA LEU A 81 -0.05 5.52 -9.68
C LEU A 81 -0.90 4.24 -9.60
N ILE A 82 -1.80 4.14 -8.61
CA ILE A 82 -2.64 2.96 -8.41
C ILE A 82 -3.67 2.80 -9.53
N VAL A 83 -4.29 3.89 -10.01
CA VAL A 83 -5.18 3.84 -11.18
C VAL A 83 -4.43 3.30 -12.41
N LYS A 84 -3.19 3.77 -12.65
CA LYS A 84 -2.35 3.25 -13.73
C LYS A 84 -1.98 1.79 -13.53
N LEU A 85 -1.69 1.36 -12.30
CA LEU A 85 -1.39 -0.04 -11.98
C LEU A 85 -2.59 -0.95 -12.30
N VAL A 86 -3.78 -0.58 -11.84
CA VAL A 86 -5.02 -1.33 -12.10
C VAL A 86 -5.29 -1.44 -13.61
N ALA A 87 -5.16 -0.33 -14.34
CA ALA A 87 -5.35 -0.31 -15.80
C ALA A 87 -4.28 -1.14 -16.55
N LYS A 88 -3.01 -1.07 -16.12
CA LYS A 88 -1.92 -1.85 -16.69
C LYS A 88 -2.17 -3.36 -16.57
N LEU A 89 -2.85 -3.78 -15.51
CA LEU A 89 -3.22 -5.18 -15.28
C LEU A 89 -4.58 -5.57 -15.91
N GLY A 90 -5.24 -4.66 -16.63
CA GLY A 90 -6.55 -4.89 -17.27
C GLY A 90 -7.68 -5.14 -16.28
N GLN A 91 -7.58 -4.61 -15.05
CA GLN A 91 -8.53 -4.86 -13.97
C GLN A 91 -9.46 -3.67 -13.67
N GLU A 92 -9.51 -2.64 -14.52
CA GLU A 92 -10.31 -1.43 -14.32
C GLU A 92 -11.83 -1.68 -14.26
N LYS A 93 -12.31 -2.80 -14.81
CA LYS A 93 -13.72 -3.22 -14.69
C LYS A 93 -14.03 -3.90 -13.35
N LYS A 94 -13.01 -4.41 -12.65
CA LYS A 94 -13.16 -5.16 -11.39
C LYS A 94 -12.84 -4.29 -10.17
N TRP A 95 -11.88 -3.38 -10.29
CA TRP A 95 -11.39 -2.58 -9.17
C TRP A 95 -11.70 -1.10 -9.37
N LYS A 96 -12.38 -0.52 -8.39
CA LYS A 96 -12.57 0.92 -8.26
C LYS A 96 -11.52 1.48 -7.30
N VAL A 97 -10.83 2.54 -7.72
CA VAL A 97 -9.91 3.29 -6.84
C VAL A 97 -10.60 4.58 -6.41
N VAL A 98 -10.63 4.85 -5.10
CA VAL A 98 -11.13 6.10 -4.53
C VAL A 98 -10.05 6.70 -3.62
N ALA A 99 -10.04 8.02 -3.47
CA ALA A 99 -9.09 8.72 -2.61
C ALA A 99 -9.78 9.87 -1.86
N SER A 100 -9.44 10.05 -0.58
CA SER A 100 -9.87 11.20 0.22
C SER A 100 -8.84 11.54 1.30
N PRO A 101 -8.60 12.83 1.61
CA PRO A 101 -7.83 13.22 2.79
C PRO A 101 -8.60 13.00 4.09
N ASP A 102 -9.93 12.93 4.01
CA ASP A 102 -10.81 12.70 5.14
C ASP A 102 -11.18 11.21 5.20
N ARG A 103 -10.58 10.50 6.16
CA ARG A 103 -10.83 9.08 6.38
C ARG A 103 -12.31 8.77 6.64
N THR A 104 -13.05 9.69 7.26
CA THR A 104 -14.45 9.45 7.64
C THR A 104 -15.36 9.27 6.43
N GLN A 105 -15.00 9.87 5.28
CA GLN A 105 -15.74 9.74 4.03
C GLN A 105 -15.60 8.38 3.35
N VAL A 106 -14.54 7.63 3.67
CA VAL A 106 -14.20 6.40 2.94
C VAL A 106 -14.08 5.15 3.81
N LEU A 107 -14.09 5.26 5.13
CA LEU A 107 -13.97 4.10 6.03
C LEU A 107 -15.21 3.20 6.10
N SER A 108 -16.40 3.75 5.83
CA SER A 108 -17.64 2.97 5.91
C SER A 108 -17.62 1.77 4.95
N GLY A 109 -17.94 0.57 5.45
CA GLY A 109 -17.99 -0.67 4.67
C GLY A 109 -16.62 -1.25 4.28
N THR A 110 -15.53 -0.80 4.91
CA THR A 110 -14.20 -1.38 4.69
C THR A 110 -14.10 -2.77 5.31
N ASP A 111 -13.60 -3.73 4.52
CA ASP A 111 -13.32 -5.09 4.99
C ASP A 111 -11.95 -5.17 5.68
N TYR A 112 -10.96 -4.49 5.10
CA TYR A 112 -9.58 -4.53 5.58
C TYR A 112 -8.99 -3.13 5.61
N ILE A 113 -8.35 -2.80 6.73
CA ILE A 113 -7.55 -1.59 6.87
C ILE A 113 -6.08 -1.99 6.94
N VAL A 114 -5.27 -1.36 6.10
CA VAL A 114 -3.82 -1.41 6.20
C VAL A 114 -3.36 -0.04 6.66
N ASN A 115 -2.83 0.02 7.87
CA ASN A 115 -2.31 1.25 8.44
C ASN A 115 -0.80 1.35 8.18
N CYS A 116 -0.43 2.28 7.31
CA CYS A 116 0.96 2.61 6.96
C CYS A 116 1.26 4.10 7.25
N ILE A 117 0.56 4.70 8.21
CA ILE A 117 0.80 6.08 8.61
C ILE A 117 2.19 6.19 9.25
N GLU A 118 2.97 7.15 8.76
CA GLU A 118 4.18 7.64 9.39
C GLU A 118 3.86 9.05 9.90
N VAL A 119 3.89 9.24 11.23
CA VAL A 119 3.74 10.57 11.84
C VAL A 119 5.13 11.12 12.11
N SER A 120 5.49 12.18 11.40
CA SER A 120 6.76 12.90 11.55
C SER A 120 6.56 14.40 11.58
#